data_AF-A0AA96RVJ6-F1
#
_entry.id   AF-A0AA96RVJ6-F1
#
_cell.length_a   1.000
_cell.length_b   1.000
_cell.length_c   1.000
_cell.angle_alpha   90.00
_cell.angle_beta   90.00
_cell.angle_gamma   90.00
#
_symmetry.space_group_name_H-M   'P 1'
#
loop_
_entity.id
_entity.type
_entity.pdbx_description
1 polymer ?
#
loop_
_entity_poly.entity_id
_entity_poly.type
_entity_poly.pdbx_seq_one_letter_code
_entity_poly.pdbx_strand_id
1 'polypeptide(L)'
;MIALHDFNHLPEKEALARLHPCVALPGWAKALAHGRPYASRDELFSTAKALMQRWDEAALAQALSAHARIGEKPAGARAEAALSRQEQGAVNESDADLAQALREGNARYEARFGRVFLIRAKGRSGEDILQILNARLENSDAQEVQAALEQLREITLLRLEGVISE
;
A
#
# COMPACT_ATOMS: atom_id res chain seq x y z
N MET A 1 12.70 -8.18 8.67
CA MET A 1 11.72 -8.43 9.75
C MET A 1 12.40 -8.29 11.10
N ILE A 2 11.64 -7.97 12.15
CA ILE A 2 12.03 -8.02 13.56
C ILE A 2 11.00 -8.87 14.32
N ALA A 3 11.40 -9.55 15.39
CA ALA A 3 10.48 -10.33 16.22
C ALA A 3 9.47 -9.42 16.94
N LEU A 4 8.27 -9.92 17.25
CA LEU A 4 7.27 -9.14 17.98
C LEU A 4 7.79 -8.71 19.35
N HIS A 5 8.51 -9.61 20.03
CA HIS A 5 9.17 -9.32 21.30
C HIS A 5 10.07 -8.08 21.19
N ASP A 6 10.95 -8.03 20.19
CA ASP A 6 11.85 -6.90 19.98
C ASP A 6 11.07 -5.63 19.64
N PHE A 7 10.07 -5.74 18.76
CA PHE A 7 9.20 -4.61 18.40
C PHE A 7 8.51 -4.00 19.62
N ASN A 8 8.03 -4.83 20.56
CA ASN A 8 7.40 -4.39 21.80
C ASN A 8 8.34 -3.54 22.69
N HIS A 9 9.65 -3.79 22.62
CA HIS A 9 10.64 -3.13 23.46
C HIS A 9 11.43 -2.01 22.76
N LEU A 10 11.25 -1.82 21.44
CA LEU A 10 11.93 -0.74 20.71
C LEU A 10 11.58 0.66 21.27
N PRO A 11 12.56 1.59 21.30
CA PRO A 11 12.26 3.00 21.47
C PRO A 11 11.23 3.47 20.45
N GLU A 12 10.33 4.39 20.84
CA GLU A 12 9.22 4.84 20.00
C GLU A 12 9.70 5.29 18.61
N LYS A 13 10.78 6.07 18.54
CA LYS A 13 11.36 6.54 17.28
C LYS A 13 11.75 5.39 16.34
N GLU A 14 12.29 4.31 16.88
CA GLU A 14 12.71 3.15 16.09
C GLU A 14 11.51 2.32 15.65
N ALA A 15 10.53 2.12 16.53
CA ALA A 15 9.27 1.46 16.17
C ALA A 15 8.54 2.20 15.05
N LEU A 16 8.44 3.53 15.13
CA LEU A 16 7.87 4.36 14.08
C LEU A 16 8.63 4.22 12.76
N ALA A 17 9.96 4.23 12.80
CA ALA A 17 10.79 4.06 11.60
C ALA A 17 10.54 2.70 10.90
N ARG A 18 10.18 1.66 11.64
CA ARG A 18 9.78 0.35 11.07
C ARG A 18 8.40 0.40 10.42
N LEU A 19 7.47 1.17 10.96
CA LEU A 19 6.09 1.25 10.49
C LEU A 19 5.89 2.23 9.33
N HIS A 20 6.65 3.33 9.27
CA HIS A 20 6.49 4.36 8.24
C HIS A 20 6.47 3.84 6.79
N PRO A 21 7.29 2.86 6.39
CA PRO A 21 7.24 2.33 5.03
C PRO A 21 5.94 1.58 4.68
N CYS A 22 5.15 1.16 5.68
CA CYS A 22 3.91 0.41 5.46
C CYS A 22 2.83 1.29 4.83
N VAL A 23 2.69 2.53 5.29
CA VAL A 23 1.74 3.50 4.74
C VAL A 23 2.15 4.92 5.11
N ALA A 24 1.97 5.88 4.19
CA ALA A 24 2.25 7.30 4.42
C ALA A 24 1.15 7.99 5.26
N LEU A 25 0.72 7.34 6.34
CA LEU A 25 -0.27 7.85 7.30
C LEU A 25 0.37 7.86 8.71
N PRO A 26 1.05 8.96 9.10
CA PRO A 26 1.78 9.02 10.36
C PRO A 26 0.91 8.77 11.60
N GLY A 27 -0.37 9.14 11.54
CA GLY A 27 -1.32 8.88 12.62
C GLY A 27 -1.55 7.38 12.88
N TRP A 28 -1.59 6.56 11.83
CA TRP A 28 -1.74 5.11 11.95
C TRP A 28 -0.48 4.48 12.56
N ALA A 29 0.71 4.85 12.07
CA ALA A 29 1.97 4.34 12.59
C ALA A 29 2.17 4.69 14.08
N LYS A 30 1.83 5.93 14.48
CA LYS A 30 1.85 6.37 15.88
C LYS A 30 0.89 5.58 16.77
N ALA A 31 -0.36 5.46 16.35
CA ALA A 31 -1.36 4.72 17.12
C ALA A 31 -0.94 3.25 17.31
N LEU A 32 -0.42 2.60 16.27
CA LEU A 32 0.05 1.22 16.36
C LEU A 32 1.32 1.09 17.24
N ALA A 33 2.25 2.05 17.17
CA ALA A 33 3.43 2.05 18.04
C ALA A 33 3.09 2.34 19.52
N HIS A 34 2.07 3.15 19.80
CA HIS A 34 1.59 3.43 21.16
C HIS A 34 0.76 2.30 21.76
N GLY A 35 0.16 1.43 20.95
CA GLY A 35 -0.58 0.26 21.42
C GLY A 35 0.29 -0.89 21.96
N ARG A 36 1.63 -0.77 21.88
CA ARG A 36 2.55 -1.76 22.45
C ARG A 36 2.53 -1.75 23.98
N PRO A 37 2.82 -2.88 24.65
CA PRO A 37 3.17 -4.18 24.06
C PRO A 37 1.93 -4.96 23.59
N TYR A 38 2.06 -5.66 22.46
CA TYR A 38 1.06 -6.62 22.00
C TYR A 38 1.41 -8.03 22.50
N ALA A 39 0.41 -8.79 22.95
CA ALA A 39 0.60 -10.15 23.46
C ALA A 39 0.87 -11.18 22.35
N SER A 40 0.38 -10.91 21.13
CA SER A 40 0.61 -11.77 19.97
C SER A 40 0.59 -10.98 18.66
N ARG A 41 1.07 -11.62 17.59
CA ARG A 41 1.01 -11.05 16.24
C ARG A 41 -0.45 -10.85 15.81
N ASP A 42 -1.35 -11.76 16.16
CA ASP A 42 -2.77 -11.62 15.87
C ASP A 42 -3.39 -10.37 16.52
N GLU A 43 -2.99 -10.05 17.75
CA GLU A 43 -3.44 -8.83 18.43
C GLU A 43 -2.92 -7.56 17.75
N LEU A 44 -1.64 -7.55 17.37
CA LEU A 44 -1.03 -6.47 16.60
C LEU A 44 -1.78 -6.26 15.28
N PHE A 45 -2.05 -7.32 14.52
CA PHE A 45 -2.72 -7.23 13.22
C PHE A 45 -4.20 -6.89 13.35
N SER A 46 -4.87 -7.35 14.39
CA SER A 46 -6.26 -6.96 14.70
C SER A 46 -6.36 -5.48 15.03
N THR A 47 -5.42 -4.97 15.85
CA THR A 47 -5.31 -3.54 16.16
C THR A 47 -4.99 -2.71 14.92
N ALA A 48 -4.03 -3.17 14.11
CA ALA A 48 -3.67 -2.55 12.84
C ALA A 48 -4.89 -2.39 11.93
N LYS A 49 -5.69 -3.46 11.74
CA LYS A 49 -6.93 -3.47 10.95
C LYS A 49 -7.99 -2.52 11.51
N ALA A 50 -8.19 -2.52 12.83
CA ALA A 50 -9.18 -1.64 13.47
C ALA A 50 -8.85 -0.16 13.25
N LEU A 51 -7.58 0.22 13.33
CA LEU A 51 -7.12 1.60 13.09
C LEU A 51 -7.37 2.09 11.65
N MET A 52 -7.46 1.19 10.67
CA MET A 52 -7.68 1.53 9.26
C MET A 52 -9.17 1.69 8.88
N GLN A 53 -10.09 1.25 9.74
CA GLN A 53 -11.53 1.30 9.44
C GLN A 53 -12.04 2.74 9.26
N ARG A 54 -11.35 3.69 9.88
CA ARG A 54 -11.69 5.12 9.88
C ARG A 54 -11.05 5.90 8.73
N TRP A 55 -10.28 5.24 7.86
CA TRP A 55 -9.68 5.91 6.71
C TRP A 55 -10.75 6.32 5.71
N ASP A 56 -10.66 7.57 5.31
CA ASP A 56 -11.53 8.23 4.36
C ASP A 56 -10.73 8.70 3.13
N GLU A 57 -11.37 9.49 2.26
CA GLU A 57 -10.74 10.03 1.06
C GLU A 57 -9.53 10.92 1.35
N ALA A 58 -9.52 11.64 2.49
CA ALA A 58 -8.39 12.47 2.88
C ALA A 58 -7.18 11.61 3.27
N ALA A 59 -7.42 10.53 4.03
CA ALA A 59 -6.38 9.54 4.34
C ALA A 59 -5.87 8.87 3.06
N LEU A 60 -6.75 8.52 2.12
CA LEU A 60 -6.36 7.98 0.83
C LEU A 60 -5.45 8.96 0.07
N ALA A 61 -5.85 10.22 -0.07
CA ALA A 61 -5.05 11.23 -0.77
C ALA A 61 -3.68 11.43 -0.12
N GLN A 62 -3.61 11.46 1.21
CA GLN A 62 -2.35 11.56 1.94
C GLN A 62 -1.46 10.35 1.67
N ALA A 63 -2.02 9.14 1.75
CA ALA A 63 -1.26 7.90 1.54
C ALA A 63 -0.68 7.84 0.12
N LEU A 64 -1.48 8.19 -0.89
CA LEU A 64 -1.10 8.13 -2.30
C LEU A 64 0.08 9.05 -2.68
N SER A 65 0.38 10.08 -1.87
CA SER A 65 1.56 10.94 -2.10
C SER A 65 2.90 10.20 -2.12
N ALA A 66 2.95 8.99 -1.55
CA ALA A 66 4.13 8.12 -1.53
C ALA A 66 4.06 6.93 -2.51
N HIS A 67 3.01 6.81 -3.32
CA HIS A 67 2.83 5.69 -4.25
C HIS A 67 3.33 6.00 -5.66
N ALA A 68 4.05 5.05 -6.24
CA ALA A 68 4.39 5.05 -7.66
C ALA A 68 3.25 4.44 -8.48
N ARG A 69 3.14 4.85 -9.76
CA ARG A 69 2.20 4.24 -10.71
C ARG A 69 2.57 2.78 -10.98
N ILE A 70 1.57 1.98 -11.36
CA ILE A 70 1.84 0.63 -11.87
C ILE A 70 2.55 0.73 -13.22
N GLY A 71 3.64 -0.03 -13.37
CA GLY A 71 4.51 0.00 -14.55
C GLY A 71 5.60 1.08 -14.48
N GLU A 72 5.61 1.92 -13.44
CA GLU A 72 6.70 2.83 -13.15
C GLU A 72 7.49 2.32 -11.93
N LYS A 73 8.76 1.99 -12.13
CA LYS A 73 9.64 1.63 -11.01
C LYS A 73 10.24 2.90 -10.39
N PRO A 74 9.89 3.24 -9.14
CA PRO A 74 10.48 4.39 -8.50
C PRO A 74 11.99 4.21 -8.37
N ALA A 75 12.74 5.24 -8.78
CA ALA A 75 14.18 5.30 -8.60
C ALA A 75 14.54 5.56 -7.13
N GLY A 76 15.73 5.10 -6.72
CA GLY A 76 16.30 5.38 -5.40
C GLY A 76 16.15 4.25 -4.37
N ALA A 77 16.83 4.47 -3.24
CA ALA A 77 17.06 3.47 -2.19
C ALA A 77 16.12 3.61 -0.97
N ARG A 78 15.11 4.49 -1.04
CA ARG A 78 14.10 4.61 0.03
C ARG A 78 13.32 3.31 0.16
N ALA A 79 12.91 2.97 1.39
CA ALA A 79 12.26 1.71 1.70
C ALA A 79 10.94 1.53 0.91
N GLU A 80 10.17 2.61 0.75
CA GLU A 80 8.91 2.63 -0.01
C GLU A 80 9.14 2.30 -1.49
N ALA A 81 10.22 2.83 -2.08
CA ALA A 81 10.60 2.56 -3.46
C ALA A 81 11.02 1.09 -3.65
N ALA A 82 11.76 0.52 -2.68
CA ALA A 82 12.13 -0.89 -2.69
C ALA A 82 10.90 -1.81 -2.58
N LEU A 83 9.96 -1.49 -1.67
CA LEU A 83 8.71 -2.22 -1.50
C LEU A 83 7.85 -2.16 -2.78
N SER A 84 7.71 -0.98 -3.38
CA SER A 84 6.96 -0.82 -4.65
C SER A 84 7.54 -1.68 -5.76
N ARG A 85 8.88 -1.76 -5.90
CA ARG A 85 9.52 -2.63 -6.91
C ARG A 85 9.27 -4.11 -6.65
N GLN A 86 9.34 -4.53 -5.39
CA GLN A 86 9.06 -5.92 -5.00
C GLN A 86 7.59 -6.29 -5.25
N GLU A 87 6.66 -5.40 -4.93
CA GLU A 87 5.23 -5.60 -5.11
C GLU A 87 4.84 -5.73 -6.58
N GLN A 88 5.49 -4.97 -7.47
CA GLN A 88 5.25 -5.01 -8.91
C GLN A 88 6.08 -6.07 -9.66
N GLY A 89 6.77 -6.98 -8.95
CA GLY A 89 7.71 -7.92 -9.56
C GLY A 89 7.12 -8.90 -10.60
N ALA A 90 5.80 -9.08 -10.61
CA ALA A 90 5.09 -9.94 -11.56
C ALA A 90 4.55 -9.18 -12.79
N VAL A 91 4.71 -7.85 -12.85
CA VAL A 91 4.35 -7.05 -14.02
C VAL A 91 5.43 -7.23 -15.08
N ASN A 92 5.07 -7.84 -16.22
CA ASN A 92 6.00 -8.06 -17.31
C ASN A 92 6.24 -6.77 -18.11
N GLU A 93 7.28 -6.03 -17.74
CA GLU A 93 7.67 -4.79 -18.41
C GLU A 93 8.29 -5.00 -19.81
N SER A 94 8.69 -6.23 -20.13
CA SER A 94 9.27 -6.54 -21.46
C SER A 94 8.20 -6.66 -22.55
N ASP A 95 6.93 -6.78 -22.15
CA ASP A 95 5.79 -6.69 -23.05
C ASP A 95 5.46 -5.20 -23.31
N ALA A 96 5.85 -4.72 -24.48
CA ALA A 96 5.67 -3.32 -24.88
C ALA A 96 4.19 -2.92 -24.99
N ASP A 97 3.32 -3.83 -25.42
CA ASP A 97 1.89 -3.57 -25.61
C ASP A 97 1.21 -3.47 -24.24
N LEU A 98 1.53 -4.39 -23.32
CA LEU A 98 1.05 -4.33 -21.94
C LEU A 98 1.53 -3.06 -21.22
N ALA A 99 2.81 -2.72 -21.36
CA ALA A 99 3.37 -1.50 -20.77
C ALA A 99 2.71 -0.23 -21.31
N GLN A 100 2.41 -0.19 -22.61
CA GLN A 100 1.66 0.90 -23.23
C GLN A 100 0.24 0.99 -22.67
N ALA A 101 -0.47 -0.14 -22.62
CA ALA A 101 -1.85 -0.19 -22.14
C ALA A 101 -1.99 0.22 -20.66
N LEU A 102 -1.04 -0.20 -19.81
CA LEU A 102 -0.97 0.23 -18.41
C LEU A 102 -0.72 1.74 -18.29
N ARG A 103 0.18 2.30 -19.11
CA ARG A 103 0.47 3.74 -19.09
C ARG A 103 -0.75 4.58 -19.49
N GLU A 104 -1.42 4.20 -20.57
CA GLU A 104 -2.66 4.84 -21.00
C GLU A 104 -3.78 4.67 -19.98
N GLY A 105 -3.89 3.48 -19.40
CA GLY A 105 -4.84 3.18 -18.33
C GLY A 105 -4.66 4.09 -17.11
N ASN A 106 -3.42 4.22 -16.61
CA ASN A 106 -3.11 5.12 -15.51
C ASN A 106 -3.48 6.57 -15.85
N ALA A 107 -3.15 7.04 -17.06
CA ALA A 107 -3.48 8.40 -17.49
C ALA A 107 -5.00 8.65 -17.55
N ARG A 108 -5.79 7.70 -18.07
CA ARG A 108 -7.27 7.78 -18.04
C ARG A 108 -7.81 7.80 -16.61
N TYR A 109 -7.25 6.98 -15.73
CA TYR A 109 -7.67 6.89 -14.34
C TYR A 109 -7.40 8.19 -13.59
N GLU A 110 -6.22 8.78 -13.76
CA GLU A 110 -5.88 10.07 -13.17
C GLU A 110 -6.74 11.21 -13.70
N ALA A 111 -7.04 11.22 -15.01
CA ALA A 111 -7.94 12.20 -15.60
C ALA A 111 -9.38 12.08 -15.04
N ARG A 112 -9.85 10.87 -14.74
CA ARG A 112 -11.21 10.62 -14.24
C ARG A 112 -11.36 10.89 -12.74
N PHE A 113 -10.39 10.47 -11.93
CA PHE A 113 -10.49 10.43 -10.47
C PHE A 113 -9.52 11.38 -9.75
N GLY A 114 -8.59 12.03 -10.46
CA GLY A 114 -7.67 13.01 -9.89
C GLY A 114 -6.61 12.42 -8.94
N ARG A 115 -6.33 11.11 -9.03
CA ARG A 115 -5.39 10.39 -8.18
C ARG A 115 -4.77 9.20 -8.92
N VAL A 116 -3.60 8.75 -8.46
CA VAL A 116 -2.95 7.56 -9.04
C VAL A 116 -3.79 6.31 -8.81
N PHE A 117 -3.74 5.37 -9.75
CA PHE A 117 -4.40 4.07 -9.61
C PHE A 117 -3.68 3.21 -8.56
N LEU A 118 -4.41 2.80 -7.52
CA LEU A 118 -3.87 1.99 -6.43
C LEU A 118 -4.42 0.57 -6.46
N ILE A 119 -3.53 -0.42 -6.45
CA ILE A 119 -3.86 -1.85 -6.37
C ILE A 119 -2.77 -2.63 -5.63
N ARG A 120 -3.12 -3.66 -4.86
CA ARG A 120 -2.13 -4.58 -4.27
C ARG A 120 -1.49 -5.41 -5.39
N ALA A 121 -0.32 -4.99 -5.88
CA ALA A 121 0.29 -5.63 -7.05
C ALA A 121 0.87 -7.02 -6.78
N LYS A 122 1.33 -7.30 -5.55
CA LYS A 122 2.03 -8.56 -5.23
C LYS A 122 1.18 -9.78 -5.61
N GLY A 123 1.69 -10.62 -6.49
CA GLY A 123 1.05 -11.87 -6.93
C GLY A 123 -0.02 -11.70 -8.03
N ARG A 124 -0.17 -10.50 -8.60
CA ARG A 124 -1.02 -10.26 -9.78
C ARG A 124 -0.16 -10.08 -11.02
N SER A 125 -0.60 -10.60 -12.16
CA SER A 125 0.04 -10.31 -13.45
C SER A 125 -0.25 -8.87 -13.88
N GLY A 126 0.48 -8.36 -14.87
CA GLY A 126 0.18 -7.04 -15.42
C GLY A 126 -1.17 -7.01 -16.15
N GLU A 127 -1.55 -8.13 -16.78
CA GLU A 127 -2.82 -8.32 -17.47
C GLU A 127 -4.00 -8.28 -16.48
N ASP A 128 -3.89 -8.97 -15.35
CA ASP A 128 -4.89 -8.92 -14.28
C ASP A 128 -5.06 -7.49 -13.77
N ILE A 129 -3.94 -6.78 -13.56
CA ILE A 129 -3.97 -5.39 -13.11
C ILE A 129 -4.64 -4.49 -14.15
N LEU A 130 -4.33 -4.67 -15.44
CA LEU A 130 -4.94 -3.90 -16.52
C LEU A 130 -6.46 -4.14 -16.61
N GLN A 131 -6.91 -5.40 -16.47
CA GLN A 131 -8.33 -5.73 -16.42
C GLN A 131 -9.03 -5.05 -15.25
N ILE A 132 -8.45 -5.11 -14.05
CA ILE A 132 -9.00 -4.47 -12.85
C ILE A 132 -9.01 -2.93 -13.01
N LEU A 133 -7.97 -2.36 -13.60
CA LEU A 133 -7.90 -0.93 -13.90
C LEU A 133 -9.05 -0.52 -14.82
N ASN A 134 -9.29 -1.26 -15.90
CA ASN A 134 -10.35 -0.94 -16.86
C ASN A 134 -11.74 -1.10 -16.21
N ALA A 135 -11.97 -2.15 -15.42
CA ALA A 135 -13.23 -2.30 -14.69
C ALA A 135 -13.47 -1.15 -13.69
N ARG A 136 -12.42 -0.72 -12.97
CA ARG A 136 -12.52 0.37 -11.99
C ARG A 136 -12.69 1.76 -12.62
N LEU A 137 -12.39 1.94 -13.90
CA LEU A 137 -12.73 3.17 -14.63
C LEU A 137 -14.24 3.37 -14.78
N GLU A 138 -15.04 2.30 -14.67
CA GLU A 138 -16.50 2.34 -14.75
C GLU A 138 -17.17 2.64 -13.39
N ASN A 139 -16.40 2.69 -12.31
CA ASN A 139 -16.92 2.99 -10.98
C ASN A 139 -17.42 4.45 -10.88
N SER A 140 -18.44 4.66 -10.03
CA SER A 140 -18.70 5.98 -9.46
C SER A 140 -17.56 6.40 -8.53
N ASP A 141 -17.42 7.71 -8.29
CA ASP A 141 -16.38 8.25 -7.42
C ASP A 141 -16.41 7.64 -6.02
N ALA A 142 -17.62 7.44 -5.46
CA ALA A 142 -17.80 6.84 -4.14
C ALA A 142 -17.36 5.35 -4.11
N GLN A 143 -17.73 4.58 -5.14
CA GLN A 143 -17.29 3.18 -5.25
C GLN A 143 -15.77 3.09 -5.37
N GLU A 144 -15.18 3.99 -6.16
CA GLU A 144 -13.74 3.97 -6.41
C GLU A 144 -12.91 4.36 -5.18
N VAL A 145 -13.38 5.33 -4.38
CA VAL A 145 -12.75 5.65 -3.10
C VAL A 145 -12.77 4.44 -2.16
N GLN A 146 -13.89 3.70 -2.08
CA GLN A 146 -13.95 2.50 -1.24
C GLN A 146 -13.01 1.40 -1.75
N ALA A 147 -13.01 1.13 -3.06
CA ALA A 147 -12.11 0.15 -3.67
C ALA A 147 -10.63 0.50 -3.44
N ALA A 148 -10.26 1.77 -3.61
CA ALA A 148 -8.89 2.23 -3.38
C ALA A 148 -8.48 2.12 -1.90
N LEU A 149 -9.37 2.44 -0.97
CA LEU A 149 -9.13 2.27 0.47
C LEU A 149 -8.94 0.80 0.85
N GLU A 150 -9.72 -0.12 0.29
CA GLU A 150 -9.54 -1.57 0.49
C GLU A 150 -8.16 -2.03 0.00
N GLN A 151 -7.75 -1.60 -1.21
CA GLN A 151 -6.42 -1.91 -1.73
C GLN A 151 -5.30 -1.31 -0.86
N LEU A 152 -5.48 -0.09 -0.33
CA LEU A 152 -4.53 0.52 0.59
C LEU A 152 -4.37 -0.29 1.89
N ARG A 153 -5.47 -0.80 2.44
CA ARG A 153 -5.46 -1.67 3.63
C ARG A 153 -4.73 -2.97 3.35
N GLU A 154 -5.01 -3.64 2.22
CA GLU A 154 -4.30 -4.85 1.81
C GLU A 154 -2.78 -4.62 1.72
N ILE A 155 -2.35 -3.56 1.03
CA ILE A 155 -0.92 -3.22 0.87
C ILE A 155 -0.28 -2.94 2.22
N THR A 156 -0.94 -2.16 3.08
CA THR A 156 -0.40 -1.78 4.39
C THR A 156 -0.17 -3.02 5.27
N LEU A 157 -1.13 -3.95 5.30
CA LEU A 157 -1.00 -5.19 6.08
C LEU A 157 0.07 -6.11 5.51
N LEU A 158 0.13 -6.26 4.18
CA LEU A 158 1.15 -7.05 3.52
C LEU A 158 2.57 -6.53 3.81
N ARG A 159 2.74 -5.20 3.83
CA ARG A 159 4.01 -4.57 4.21
C ARG A 159 4.31 -4.82 5.69
N LEU A 160 3.32 -4.69 6.58
CA LEU A 160 3.47 -4.97 8.00
C LEU A 160 3.92 -6.42 8.25
N GLU A 161 3.41 -7.39 7.47
CA GLU A 161 3.83 -8.79 7.52
C GLU A 161 5.31 -8.98 7.19
N GLY A 162 5.86 -8.13 6.31
CA GLY A 162 7.29 -8.10 5.97
C GLY A 162 8.16 -7.32 6.96
N VAL A 163 7.57 -6.65 7.95
CA VAL A 163 8.28 -5.89 8.98
C VAL A 163 8.35 -6.67 10.30
N ILE A 164 7.24 -7.27 10.75
CA ILE A 164 7.13 -7.90 12.07
C ILE A 164 6.85 -9.41 11.89
N SER A 165 7.72 -10.24 12.46
CA SER A 165 7.50 -11.69 12.59
C SER A 165 6.84 -12.02 13.93
N GLU A 166 6.60 -13.31 14.19
CA GLU A 166 6.37 -13.79 15.57
C GLU A 166 7.47 -13.29 16.52
#